data_AF-A0A0K0JWZ7-F1
#
_entry.id   AF-A0A0K0JWZ7-F1
#
_cell.length_a   1.000
_cell.length_b   1.000
_cell.length_c   1.000
_cell.angle_alpha   90.00
_cell.angle_beta   90.00
_cell.angle_gamma   90.00
#
_symmetry.space_group_name_H-M   'P 1'
#
loop_
_entity.id
_entity.type
_entity.pdbx_description
1 polymer ?
#
loop_
_entity_poly.entity_id
_entity_poly.type
_entity_poly.pdbx_seq_one_letter_code
_entity_poly.pdbx_strand_id
1 'polypeptide(L)'
;MYCLLFHCTDILYGIFPEKLRERIQGNLVTIEKLNEHVRQVEEQNSILEINSRKLLHKIEELTKKLSEKEDEIGMFYVRLNNETDALKKCIIQKQSELDDAKKYSDLLEKELHKWKMQSDECLLEREKRQDHCPSNGGPFMLTIPNHTIQVELADALAKYEQSMRQISILEEKISTMEAESQCLGSLRHELQTLRSRYENLLEAHGEKIERVEELELDLADLKKLLKDQVITSMLNWKQ
;
A
#
# COMPACT_ATOMS: atom_id res chain seq x y z
N MET A 1 24.07 -94.92 36.85
CA MET A 1 23.92 -93.52 37.28
C MET A 1 24.86 -92.58 36.52
N TYR A 2 26.14 -92.92 36.32
CA TYR A 2 27.10 -92.05 35.61
C TYR A 2 26.78 -91.76 34.12
N CYS A 3 26.21 -92.72 33.36
CA CYS A 3 25.87 -92.47 31.94
C CYS A 3 24.74 -91.43 31.74
N LEU A 4 23.79 -91.31 32.68
CA LEU A 4 22.72 -90.31 32.58
C LEU A 4 23.21 -88.90 32.87
N LEU A 5 24.13 -88.74 33.84
CA LEU A 5 24.73 -87.45 34.14
C LEU A 5 25.59 -86.92 32.99
N PHE A 6 26.39 -87.78 32.34
CA PHE A 6 27.24 -87.38 31.22
C PHE A 6 26.43 -86.94 29.99
N HIS A 7 25.36 -87.67 29.65
CA HIS A 7 24.47 -87.28 28.55
C HIS A 7 23.67 -86.02 28.86
N CYS A 8 23.22 -85.81 30.10
CA CYS A 8 22.57 -84.56 30.47
C CYS A 8 23.54 -83.37 30.43
N THR A 9 24.81 -83.53 30.84
CA THR A 9 25.81 -82.46 30.69
C THR A 9 26.13 -82.19 29.23
N ASP A 10 26.35 -83.18 28.38
CA ASP A 10 26.69 -82.94 26.97
C ASP A 10 25.54 -82.28 26.19
N ILE A 11 24.29 -82.67 26.48
CA ILE A 11 23.11 -82.04 25.87
C ILE A 11 22.94 -80.60 26.35
N LEU A 12 23.12 -80.33 27.66
CA LEU A 12 23.04 -78.97 28.19
C LEU A 12 24.21 -78.10 27.72
N TYR A 13 25.44 -78.62 27.69
CA TYR A 13 26.63 -77.93 27.22
C TYR A 13 26.69 -77.79 25.69
N GLY A 14 25.98 -78.60 24.91
CA GLY A 14 25.89 -78.42 23.45
C GLY A 14 24.79 -77.44 23.05
N ILE A 15 23.56 -77.64 23.55
CA ILE A 15 22.39 -76.86 23.15
C ILE A 15 22.40 -75.44 23.72
N PHE A 16 22.86 -75.26 24.97
CA PHE A 16 22.84 -73.95 25.62
C PHE A 16 23.78 -72.92 24.95
N PRO A 17 25.05 -73.23 24.62
CA PRO A 17 25.91 -72.28 23.93
C PRO A 17 25.50 -72.01 22.48
N GLU A 18 24.87 -72.96 21.77
CA GLU A 18 24.32 -72.69 20.43
C GLU A 18 23.17 -71.70 20.48
N LYS A 19 22.15 -71.93 21.33
CA LYS A 19 21.04 -70.98 21.51
C LYS A 19 21.52 -69.62 22.00
N LEU A 20 22.52 -69.59 22.88
CA LEU A 20 23.13 -68.34 23.33
C LEU A 20 23.84 -67.62 22.18
N ARG A 21 24.57 -68.34 21.32
CA ARG A 21 25.25 -67.78 20.13
C ARG A 21 24.25 -67.21 19.14
N GLU A 22 23.19 -67.95 18.80
CA GLU A 22 22.12 -67.47 17.92
C GLU A 22 21.47 -66.21 18.48
N ARG A 23 21.19 -66.17 19.79
CA ARG A 23 20.62 -65.00 20.46
C ARG A 23 21.58 -63.81 20.45
N ILE A 24 22.88 -64.03 20.69
CA ILE A 24 23.90 -62.97 20.61
C ILE A 24 23.99 -62.44 19.18
N GLN A 25 23.99 -63.31 18.18
CA GLN A 25 24.05 -62.92 16.78
C GLN A 25 22.79 -62.14 16.35
N GLY A 26 21.61 -62.59 16.76
CA GLY A 26 20.35 -61.87 16.57
C GLY A 26 20.38 -60.48 17.23
N ASN A 27 20.86 -60.40 18.48
CA ASN A 27 21.02 -59.13 19.19
C ASN A 27 22.01 -58.19 18.47
N LEU A 28 23.15 -58.69 17.97
CA LEU A 28 24.12 -57.89 17.23
C LEU A 28 23.50 -57.28 15.96
N VAL A 29 22.78 -58.08 15.17
CA VAL A 29 22.07 -57.59 13.97
C VAL A 29 21.03 -56.53 14.34
N THR A 30 20.30 -56.70 15.45
CA THR A 30 19.35 -55.67 15.90
C THR A 30 20.04 -54.39 16.36
N ILE A 31 21.20 -54.49 17.04
CA ILE A 31 21.99 -53.33 17.48
C ILE A 31 22.53 -52.56 16.27
N GLU A 32 23.03 -53.25 15.24
CA GLU A 32 23.51 -52.62 14.00
C GLU A 32 22.38 -51.86 13.29
N LYS A 33 21.18 -52.46 13.18
CA LYS A 33 20.00 -51.79 12.61
C LYS A 33 19.59 -50.56 13.41
N LEU A 34 19.59 -50.65 14.75
CA LEU A 34 19.27 -49.53 15.62
C LEU A 34 20.29 -48.41 15.49
N ASN A 35 21.59 -48.73 15.46
CA ASN A 35 22.65 -47.74 15.27
C ASN A 35 22.55 -47.02 13.92
N GLU A 36 22.22 -47.74 12.85
CA GLU A 36 21.98 -47.13 11.54
C GLU A 36 20.78 -46.17 11.58
N HIS A 37 19.70 -46.58 12.23
CA HIS A 37 18.52 -45.73 12.38
C HIS A 37 18.80 -44.47 13.21
N VAL A 38 19.59 -44.58 14.28
CA VAL A 38 20.04 -43.43 15.09
C VAL A 38 20.85 -42.46 14.24
N ARG A 39 21.80 -42.95 13.44
CA ARG A 39 22.60 -42.11 12.53
C ARG A 39 21.73 -41.36 11.51
N GLN A 40 20.74 -42.03 10.93
CA GLN A 40 19.79 -41.38 10.00
C GLN A 40 18.97 -40.29 10.68
N VAL A 41 18.50 -40.54 11.91
CA VAL A 41 17.76 -39.55 12.70
C VAL A 41 18.65 -38.35 13.08
N GLU A 42 19.91 -38.59 13.44
CA GLU A 42 20.89 -37.52 13.72
C GLU A 42 21.16 -36.64 12.49
N GLU A 43 21.31 -37.25 11.32
CA GLU A 43 21.48 -36.53 10.05
C GLU A 43 20.24 -35.69 9.71
N GLN A 44 19.04 -36.27 9.83
CA GLN A 44 17.78 -35.54 9.63
C GLN A 44 17.62 -34.39 10.61
N ASN A 45 17.93 -34.59 11.89
CA ASN A 45 17.89 -33.55 12.91
C ASN A 45 18.86 -32.41 12.60
N SER A 46 20.07 -32.71 12.11
CA SER A 46 21.05 -31.71 11.68
C SER A 46 20.54 -30.85 10.52
N ILE A 47 19.93 -31.49 9.50
CA ILE A 47 19.32 -30.78 8.37
C ILE A 47 18.17 -29.89 8.83
N LEU A 48 17.30 -30.40 9.70
CA LEU A 48 16.18 -29.64 10.28
C LEU A 48 16.67 -28.44 11.10
N GLU A 49 17.74 -28.59 11.88
CA GLU A 49 18.33 -27.51 12.66
C GLU A 49 18.86 -26.38 11.76
N ILE A 50 19.57 -26.72 10.68
CA ILE A 50 20.07 -25.75 9.70
C ILE A 50 18.91 -25.01 9.04
N ASN A 51 17.85 -25.73 8.64
CA ASN A 51 16.68 -25.13 8.00
C ASN A 51 15.91 -24.23 8.97
N SER A 52 15.73 -24.65 10.21
CA SER A 52 15.11 -23.85 11.27
C SER A 52 15.87 -22.53 11.47
N ARG A 53 17.21 -22.58 11.53
CA ARG A 53 18.05 -21.38 11.65
C ARG A 53 17.92 -20.43 10.45
N LYS A 54 17.84 -20.96 9.23
CA LYS A 54 17.61 -20.16 8.01
C LYS A 54 16.24 -19.49 8.03
N LEU A 55 15.20 -20.20 8.46
CA LEU A 55 13.84 -19.67 8.56
C LEU A 55 13.74 -18.59 9.64
N LEU A 56 14.36 -18.80 10.80
CA LEU A 56 14.44 -17.78 11.87
C LEU A 56 15.11 -16.50 11.37
N HIS A 57 16.28 -16.61 10.72
CA HIS A 57 16.94 -15.45 10.13
C HIS A 57 16.05 -14.74 9.10
N LYS A 58 15.29 -15.49 8.30
CA LYS A 58 14.38 -14.91 7.32
C LYS A 58 13.21 -14.16 7.97
N ILE A 59 12.67 -14.71 9.05
CA ILE A 59 11.62 -14.07 9.85
C ILE A 59 12.17 -12.75 10.42
N GLU A 60 13.36 -12.75 11.02
CA GLU A 60 14.00 -11.53 11.55
C GLU A 60 14.17 -10.44 10.47
N GLU A 61 14.67 -10.80 9.29
CA GLU A 61 14.80 -9.85 8.16
C GLU A 61 13.45 -9.26 7.75
N LEU A 62 12.41 -10.09 7.65
CA LEU A 62 11.08 -9.66 7.22
C LEU A 62 10.40 -8.80 8.29
N THR A 63 10.52 -9.17 9.57
CA THR A 63 10.04 -8.37 10.70
C THR A 63 10.68 -7.00 10.71
N LYS A 64 12.00 -6.90 10.48
CA LYS A 64 12.70 -5.61 10.38
C LYS A 64 12.20 -4.77 9.20
N LYS A 65 12.00 -5.37 8.04
CA LYS A 65 11.46 -4.66 6.86
C LYS A 65 10.03 -4.20 7.09
N LEU A 66 9.22 -5.00 7.79
CA LEU A 66 7.86 -4.63 8.15
C LEU A 66 7.86 -3.37 9.02
N SER A 67 8.68 -3.32 10.08
CA SER A 67 8.76 -2.13 10.95
C SER A 67 9.26 -0.90 10.21
N GLU A 68 10.26 -1.03 9.32
CA GLU A 68 10.73 0.09 8.49
C GLU A 68 9.62 0.65 7.58
N LYS A 69 8.75 -0.22 7.05
CA LYS A 69 7.60 0.19 6.23
C LYS A 69 6.47 0.80 7.05
N GLU A 70 6.21 0.30 8.26
CA GLU A 70 5.25 0.90 9.19
C GLU A 70 5.66 2.34 9.55
N ASP A 71 6.95 2.57 9.83
CA ASP A 71 7.49 3.91 10.09
C ASP A 71 7.34 4.84 8.87
N GLU A 72 7.63 4.34 7.67
CA GLU A 72 7.49 5.08 6.41
C GLU A 72 6.03 5.51 6.17
N ILE A 73 5.07 4.60 6.39
CA ILE A 73 3.63 4.89 6.31
C ILE A 73 3.24 5.96 7.34
N GLY A 74 3.74 5.87 8.57
CA GLY A 74 3.52 6.88 9.60
C GLY A 74 4.00 8.27 9.16
N MET A 75 5.16 8.36 8.53
CA MET A 75 5.69 9.63 8.00
C MET A 75 4.87 10.19 6.84
N PHE A 76 4.38 9.33 5.94
CA PHE A 76 3.47 9.77 4.88
C PHE A 76 2.14 10.29 5.44
N TYR A 77 1.57 9.62 6.44
CA TYR A 77 0.33 10.06 7.08
C TYR A 77 0.46 11.46 7.71
N VAL A 78 1.55 11.71 8.44
CA VAL A 78 1.83 13.03 9.03
C VAL A 78 1.99 14.10 7.94
N ARG A 79 2.73 13.80 6.87
CA ARG A 79 2.93 14.74 5.76
C ARG A 79 1.61 15.11 5.07
N LEU A 80 0.80 14.12 4.75
CA LEU A 80 -0.50 14.32 4.10
C LEU A 80 -1.45 15.15 4.97
N ASN A 81 -1.45 14.93 6.28
CA ASN A 81 -2.26 15.74 7.20
C ASN A 81 -1.79 17.20 7.23
N ASN A 82 -0.48 17.44 7.31
CA ASN A 82 0.07 18.79 7.30
C ASN A 82 -0.24 19.53 5.99
N GLU A 83 -0.12 18.85 4.85
CA GLU A 83 -0.44 19.40 3.53
C GLU A 83 -1.94 19.68 3.38
N THR A 84 -2.79 18.75 3.84
CA THR A 84 -4.25 18.94 3.87
C THR A 84 -4.64 20.16 4.71
N ASP A 85 -4.01 20.35 5.87
CA ASP A 85 -4.28 21.51 6.73
C ASP A 85 -3.76 22.82 6.12
N ALA A 86 -2.62 22.80 5.42
CA ALA A 86 -2.13 23.94 4.67
C ALA A 86 -3.08 24.33 3.52
N LEU A 87 -3.57 23.35 2.76
CA LEU A 87 -4.54 23.56 1.68
C LEU A 87 -5.87 24.08 2.21
N LYS A 88 -6.38 23.54 3.33
CA LYS A 88 -7.60 24.07 3.99
C LYS A 88 -7.44 25.54 4.37
N LYS A 89 -6.31 25.91 4.98
CA LYS A 89 -6.03 27.32 5.33
C LYS A 89 -5.98 28.21 4.09
N CYS A 90 -5.33 27.75 3.03
CA CYS A 90 -5.26 28.46 1.75
C CYS A 90 -6.66 28.65 1.11
N ILE A 91 -7.52 27.63 1.14
CA ILE A 91 -8.89 27.71 0.64
C ILE A 91 -9.69 28.75 1.44
N ILE A 92 -9.62 28.72 2.77
CA ILE A 92 -10.31 29.69 3.63
C ILE A 92 -9.85 31.13 3.32
N GLN A 93 -8.54 31.33 3.16
CA GLN A 93 -8.00 32.63 2.78
C GLN A 93 -8.52 33.08 1.41
N LYS A 94 -8.44 32.21 0.39
CA LYS A 94 -8.92 32.55 -0.96
C LYS A 94 -10.42 32.80 -1.00
N GLN A 95 -11.20 32.11 -0.18
CA GLN A 95 -12.63 32.38 -0.05
C GLN A 95 -12.88 33.79 0.51
N SER A 96 -12.12 34.21 1.53
CA SER A 96 -12.24 35.58 2.07
C SER A 96 -11.85 36.66 1.06
N GLU A 97 -10.77 36.44 0.28
CA GLU A 97 -10.35 37.34 -0.80
C GLU A 97 -11.42 37.44 -1.90
N LEU A 98 -12.06 36.32 -2.25
CA LEU A 98 -13.15 36.28 -3.23
C LEU A 98 -14.39 37.03 -2.72
N ASP A 99 -14.75 36.84 -1.45
CA ASP A 99 -15.88 37.54 -0.83
C ASP A 99 -15.66 39.06 -0.82
N ASP A 100 -14.43 39.53 -0.55
CA ASP A 100 -14.09 40.95 -0.59
C ASP A 100 -14.07 41.51 -2.02
N ALA A 101 -13.51 40.76 -2.98
CA ALA A 101 -13.56 41.13 -4.39
C ALA A 101 -15.00 41.23 -4.92
N LYS A 102 -15.88 40.33 -4.47
CA LYS A 102 -17.31 40.35 -4.82
C LYS A 102 -18.01 41.58 -4.25
N LYS A 103 -17.79 41.92 -2.98
CA LYS A 103 -18.33 43.16 -2.38
C LYS A 103 -17.86 44.40 -3.15
N TYR A 104 -16.60 44.41 -3.58
CA TYR A 104 -16.03 45.51 -4.37
C TYR A 104 -16.67 45.60 -5.77
N SER A 105 -16.87 44.48 -6.44
CA SER A 105 -17.59 44.42 -7.72
C SER A 105 -19.04 44.94 -7.59
N ASP A 106 -19.76 44.52 -6.54
CA ASP A 106 -21.13 44.96 -6.27
C ASP A 106 -21.20 46.49 -6.03
N LEU A 107 -20.17 47.09 -5.43
CA LEU A 107 -20.07 48.55 -5.25
C LEU A 107 -19.89 49.26 -6.59
N LEU A 108 -18.97 48.79 -7.44
CA LEU A 108 -18.72 49.36 -8.76
C LEU A 108 -19.94 49.25 -9.68
N GLU A 109 -20.67 48.12 -9.64
CA GLU A 109 -21.91 47.95 -10.41
C GLU A 109 -22.98 48.96 -9.99
N LYS A 110 -23.12 49.23 -8.69
CA LYS A 110 -24.06 50.26 -8.19
C LYS A 110 -23.67 51.66 -8.63
N GLU A 111 -22.39 51.99 -8.60
CA GLU A 111 -21.89 53.28 -9.08
C GLU A 111 -22.13 53.43 -10.59
N LEU A 112 -21.81 52.41 -11.39
CA LEU A 112 -22.04 52.41 -12.82
C LEU A 112 -23.52 52.57 -13.17
N HIS A 113 -24.41 51.88 -12.45
CA HIS A 113 -25.86 52.06 -12.61
C HIS A 113 -26.30 53.48 -12.23
N LYS A 114 -25.73 54.10 -11.19
CA LYS A 114 -26.02 55.49 -10.82
C LYS A 114 -25.60 56.46 -11.93
N TRP A 115 -24.39 56.30 -12.48
CA TRP A 115 -23.91 57.12 -13.60
C TRP A 115 -24.76 56.96 -14.86
N LYS A 116 -25.21 55.73 -15.15
CA LYS A 116 -26.09 55.45 -16.28
C LYS A 116 -27.44 56.18 -16.15
N MET A 117 -28.07 56.13 -14.97
CA MET A 117 -29.32 56.85 -14.71
C MET A 117 -29.16 58.38 -14.84
N GLN A 118 -28.05 58.93 -14.34
CA GLN A 118 -27.76 60.37 -14.48
C GLN A 118 -27.51 60.79 -15.94
N SER A 119 -26.84 59.93 -16.71
CA SER A 119 -26.63 60.14 -18.14
C SER A 119 -27.94 60.13 -18.93
N ASP A 120 -28.80 59.14 -18.67
CA ASP A 120 -30.09 58.99 -19.34
C ASP A 120 -31.03 60.17 -19.00
N GLU A 121 -31.01 60.67 -17.75
CA GLU A 121 -31.76 61.86 -17.33
C GLU A 121 -31.26 63.14 -18.05
N CYS A 122 -29.94 63.32 -18.19
CA CYS A 122 -29.36 64.41 -18.98
C CYS A 122 -29.73 64.34 -20.48
N LEU A 123 -29.83 63.14 -21.05
CA LEU A 123 -30.25 62.96 -22.45
C LEU A 123 -31.75 63.29 -22.64
N LEU A 124 -32.62 62.86 -21.73
CA LEU A 124 -34.04 63.19 -21.74
C LEU A 124 -34.31 64.69 -21.58
N GLU A 125 -33.54 65.38 -20.72
CA GLU A 125 -33.54 66.85 -20.62
C GLU A 125 -33.14 67.51 -21.94
N ARG A 126 -32.18 66.92 -22.68
CA ARG A 126 -31.69 67.45 -23.96
C ARG A 126 -32.69 67.23 -25.10
N GLU A 127 -33.34 66.07 -25.17
CA GLU A 127 -34.38 65.78 -26.16
C GLU A 127 -35.60 66.68 -25.96
N LYS A 128 -36.06 66.90 -24.72
CA LYS A 128 -37.16 67.84 -24.43
C LYS A 128 -36.87 69.29 -24.84
N ARG A 129 -35.59 69.68 -24.92
CA ARG A 129 -35.19 71.03 -25.32
C ARG A 129 -35.02 71.20 -26.84
N GLN A 130 -35.11 70.12 -27.63
CA GLN A 130 -34.79 70.17 -29.06
C GLN A 130 -36.00 70.39 -30.00
N ASP A 131 -37.22 70.54 -29.49
CA ASP A 131 -38.41 70.89 -30.29
C ASP A 131 -38.57 72.40 -30.63
N HIS A 132 -37.52 73.21 -30.45
CA HIS A 132 -37.48 74.60 -30.93
C HIS A 132 -36.28 74.85 -31.86
N CYS A 133 -36.60 74.97 -33.15
CA CYS A 133 -35.82 75.51 -34.29
C CYS A 133 -35.20 76.92 -34.04
N PRO A 134 -34.40 77.46 -34.98
CA PRO A 134 -33.24 76.88 -35.65
C PRO A 134 -32.04 77.89 -35.71
N SER A 135 -30.94 77.42 -36.30
CA SER A 135 -29.95 78.22 -37.04
C SER A 135 -28.65 78.62 -36.34
N ASN A 136 -27.57 78.30 -37.05
CA ASN A 136 -26.18 78.76 -36.93
C ASN A 136 -25.27 78.16 -35.85
N GLY A 137 -24.44 77.22 -36.30
CA GLY A 137 -23.00 77.46 -36.23
C GLY A 137 -22.20 76.49 -35.37
N GLY A 138 -21.55 75.55 -36.05
CA GLY A 138 -20.38 74.83 -35.53
C GLY A 138 -20.70 73.40 -35.11
N PRO A 139 -19.96 72.39 -35.61
CA PRO A 139 -20.08 71.04 -35.06
C PRO A 139 -19.71 71.13 -33.59
N PHE A 140 -20.66 70.81 -32.71
CA PHE A 140 -20.43 70.60 -31.29
C PHE A 140 -19.51 69.37 -31.19
N MET A 141 -18.21 69.56 -31.46
CA MET A 141 -17.20 68.58 -31.10
C MET A 141 -17.28 68.49 -29.59
N LEU A 142 -17.89 67.42 -29.11
CA LEU A 142 -17.74 66.95 -27.74
C LEU A 142 -16.23 66.83 -27.52
N THR A 143 -15.64 67.89 -27.00
CA THR A 143 -14.25 67.91 -26.61
C THR A 143 -14.24 67.23 -25.26
N ILE A 144 -14.34 65.90 -25.25
CA ILE A 144 -13.96 65.13 -24.07
C ILE A 144 -12.51 65.56 -23.81
N PRO A 145 -12.18 66.09 -22.62
CA PRO A 145 -10.82 66.50 -22.34
C PRO A 145 -9.89 65.31 -22.61
N ASN A 146 -8.90 65.50 -23.47
CA ASN A 146 -7.96 64.45 -23.89
C ASN A 146 -7.32 63.76 -22.66
N HIS A 147 -7.17 64.50 -21.55
CA HIS A 147 -6.72 63.96 -20.27
C HIS A 147 -7.65 62.90 -19.66
N THR A 148 -8.98 63.08 -19.71
CA THR A 148 -9.94 62.11 -19.14
C THR A 148 -9.88 60.78 -19.89
N ILE A 149 -9.84 60.83 -21.23
CA ILE A 149 -9.69 59.64 -22.07
C ILE A 149 -8.35 58.95 -21.77
N GLN A 150 -7.26 59.72 -21.60
CA GLN A 150 -5.95 59.16 -21.29
C GLN A 150 -5.91 58.46 -19.92
N VAL A 151 -6.56 59.02 -18.90
CA VAL A 151 -6.62 58.42 -17.56
C VAL A 151 -7.46 57.14 -17.58
N GLU A 152 -8.64 57.16 -18.20
CA GLU A 152 -9.50 55.96 -18.33
C GLU A 152 -8.80 54.86 -19.14
N LEU A 153 -8.11 55.22 -20.22
CA LEU A 153 -7.32 54.27 -21.01
C LEU A 153 -6.15 53.69 -20.19
N ALA A 154 -5.44 54.51 -19.43
CA ALA A 154 -4.35 54.04 -18.58
C ALA A 154 -4.84 53.11 -17.47
N ASP A 155 -5.97 53.40 -16.84
CA ASP A 155 -6.60 52.52 -15.84
C ASP A 155 -7.08 51.20 -16.46
N ALA A 156 -7.71 51.26 -17.64
CA ALA A 156 -8.11 50.06 -18.39
C ALA A 156 -6.90 49.19 -18.78
N LEU A 157 -5.80 49.80 -19.23
CA LEU A 157 -4.55 49.09 -19.54
C LEU A 157 -3.93 48.48 -18.28
N ALA A 158 -3.90 49.19 -17.15
CA ALA A 158 -3.38 48.67 -15.89
C ALA A 158 -4.20 47.47 -15.38
N LYS A 159 -5.53 47.54 -15.46
CA LYS A 159 -6.44 46.42 -15.14
C LYS A 159 -6.25 45.24 -16.09
N TYR A 160 -6.07 45.50 -17.38
CA TYR A 160 -5.78 44.46 -18.37
C TYR A 160 -4.46 43.76 -18.08
N GLU A 161 -3.38 44.50 -17.80
CA GLU A 161 -2.09 43.92 -17.43
C GLU A 161 -2.16 43.11 -16.13
N GLN A 162 -2.88 43.59 -15.12
CA GLN A 162 -3.09 42.86 -13.88
C GLN A 162 -3.87 41.55 -14.13
N SER A 163 -4.93 41.61 -14.93
CA SER A 163 -5.72 40.44 -15.32
C SER A 163 -4.86 39.42 -16.07
N MET A 164 -4.05 39.87 -17.04
CA MET A 164 -3.11 39.02 -17.77
C MET A 164 -2.11 38.32 -16.84
N ARG A 165 -1.53 39.04 -15.87
CA ARG A 165 -0.64 38.43 -14.87
C ARG A 165 -1.34 37.37 -14.03
N GLN A 166 -2.60 37.62 -13.63
CA GLN A 166 -3.39 36.63 -12.88
C GLN A 166 -3.73 35.40 -13.72
N ILE A 167 -4.07 35.58 -15.00
CA ILE A 167 -4.31 34.48 -15.94
C ILE A 167 -3.05 33.61 -16.06
N SER A 168 -1.87 34.19 -16.26
CA SER A 168 -0.62 33.41 -16.37
C SER A 168 -0.31 32.60 -15.10
N ILE A 169 -0.55 33.16 -13.91
CA ILE A 169 -0.37 32.43 -12.64
C ILE A 169 -1.36 31.26 -12.53
N LEU A 170 -2.61 31.45 -12.98
CA LEU A 170 -3.62 30.39 -12.98
C LEU A 170 -3.30 29.29 -14.00
N GLU A 171 -2.81 29.64 -15.19
CA GLU A 171 -2.37 28.68 -16.21
C GLU A 171 -1.19 27.82 -15.73
N GLU A 172 -0.21 28.42 -15.06
CA GLU A 172 0.90 27.70 -14.43
C GLU A 172 0.38 26.77 -13.30
N LYS A 173 -0.56 27.25 -12.49
CA LYS A 173 -1.19 26.43 -11.44
C LYS A 173 -1.99 25.26 -12.01
N ILE A 174 -2.71 25.45 -13.12
CA ILE A 174 -3.40 24.35 -13.81
C ILE A 174 -2.39 23.34 -14.33
N SER A 175 -1.30 23.81 -14.96
CA SER A 175 -0.25 22.93 -15.50
C SER A 175 0.41 22.08 -14.40
N THR A 176 0.69 22.68 -13.24
CA THR A 176 1.25 21.95 -12.08
C THR A 176 0.25 20.95 -11.50
N MET A 177 -1.03 21.32 -11.35
CA MET A 177 -2.10 20.42 -10.91
C MET A 177 -2.30 19.24 -11.89
N GLU A 178 -2.19 19.46 -13.19
CA GLU A 178 -2.28 18.40 -14.20
C GLU A 178 -1.11 17.41 -14.09
N ALA A 179 0.12 17.91 -13.90
CA ALA A 179 1.30 17.08 -13.68
C ALA A 179 1.19 16.25 -12.39
N GLU A 180 0.72 16.86 -11.30
CA GLU A 180 0.45 16.17 -10.03
C GLU A 180 -0.65 15.11 -10.19
N SER A 181 -1.73 15.42 -10.92
CA SER A 181 -2.80 14.46 -11.21
C SER A 181 -2.31 13.25 -12.01
N GLN A 182 -1.39 13.45 -12.98
CA GLN A 182 -0.77 12.36 -13.71
C GLN A 182 0.10 11.48 -12.80
N CYS A 183 0.90 12.10 -11.93
CA CYS A 183 1.72 11.39 -10.93
C CYS A 183 0.86 10.59 -9.93
N LEU A 184 -0.27 11.15 -9.48
CA LEU A 184 -1.24 10.44 -8.66
C LEU A 184 -1.88 9.26 -9.42
N GLY A 185 -2.12 9.42 -10.73
CA GLY A 185 -2.59 8.36 -11.61
C GLY A 185 -1.61 7.19 -11.69
N SER A 186 -0.32 7.46 -11.93
CA SER A 186 0.72 6.43 -11.99
C SER A 186 0.90 5.74 -10.63
N LEU A 187 0.93 6.50 -9.54
CA LEU A 187 1.07 5.96 -8.19
C LEU A 187 -0.10 5.04 -7.80
N ARG A 188 -1.34 5.41 -8.18
CA ARG A 188 -2.51 4.54 -8.00
C ARG A 188 -2.39 3.23 -8.76
N HIS A 189 -1.88 3.28 -9.99
CA HIS A 189 -1.68 2.08 -10.80
C HIS A 189 -0.60 1.16 -10.22
N GLU A 190 0.51 1.73 -9.74
CA GLU A 190 1.57 0.99 -9.05
C GLU A 190 1.06 0.32 -7.77
N LEU A 191 0.28 1.05 -6.95
CA LEU A 191 -0.36 0.51 -5.75
C LEU A 191 -1.30 -0.65 -6.08
N GLN A 192 -2.12 -0.52 -7.12
CA GLN A 192 -3.03 -1.60 -7.55
C GLN A 192 -2.25 -2.83 -8.02
N THR A 193 -1.16 -2.64 -8.77
CA THR A 193 -0.28 -3.72 -9.22
C THR A 193 0.38 -4.42 -8.04
N LEU A 194 0.88 -3.66 -7.07
CA LEU A 194 1.52 -4.20 -5.87
C LEU A 194 0.52 -4.99 -5.02
N ARG A 195 -0.70 -4.47 -4.84
CA ARG A 195 -1.80 -5.15 -4.14
C ARG A 195 -2.12 -6.49 -4.78
N SER A 196 -2.29 -6.54 -6.10
CA SER A 196 -2.54 -7.80 -6.83
C SER A 196 -1.40 -8.81 -6.65
N ARG A 197 -0.14 -8.35 -6.65
CA ARG A 197 1.01 -9.24 -6.38
C ARG A 197 0.98 -9.82 -4.96
N TYR A 198 0.62 -9.02 -3.97
CA TYR A 198 0.49 -9.50 -2.58
C TYR A 198 -0.69 -10.47 -2.41
N GLU A 199 -1.83 -10.18 -3.03
CA GLU A 199 -3.00 -11.08 -3.03
C GLU A 199 -2.63 -12.45 -3.65
N ASN A 200 -1.97 -12.46 -4.82
CA ASN A 200 -1.51 -13.71 -5.45
C ASN A 200 -0.48 -14.46 -4.60
N LEU A 201 0.42 -13.74 -3.92
CA LEU A 201 1.43 -14.34 -3.05
C LEU A 201 0.79 -14.96 -1.80
N LEU A 202 -0.21 -14.29 -1.22
CA LEU A 202 -0.99 -14.79 -0.09
C LEU A 202 -1.76 -16.06 -0.47
N GLU A 203 -2.40 -16.08 -1.64
CA GLU A 203 -3.08 -17.26 -2.17
C GLU A 203 -2.12 -18.45 -2.33
N ALA A 204 -0.97 -18.23 -2.97
CA ALA A 204 0.06 -19.26 -3.14
C ALA A 204 0.65 -19.75 -1.79
N HIS A 205 0.67 -18.91 -0.76
CA HIS A 205 1.06 -19.32 0.58
C HIS A 205 -0.06 -20.11 1.27
N GLY A 206 -1.33 -19.74 1.10
CA GLY A 206 -2.48 -20.52 1.54
C GLY A 206 -2.44 -21.94 0.98
N GLU A 207 -2.29 -22.10 -0.34
CA GLU A 207 -2.19 -23.42 -0.99
C GLU A 207 -0.98 -24.24 -0.51
N LYS A 208 0.11 -23.58 -0.09
CA LYS A 208 1.27 -24.28 0.49
C LYS A 208 0.99 -24.75 1.90
N ILE A 209 0.29 -23.95 2.71
CA ILE A 209 -0.12 -24.32 4.07
C ILE A 209 -1.06 -25.51 4.01
N GLU A 210 -2.08 -25.46 3.17
CA GLU A 210 -3.03 -26.57 2.97
C GLU A 210 -2.30 -27.88 2.60
N ARG A 211 -1.35 -27.84 1.66
CA ARG A 211 -0.55 -29.02 1.31
C ARG A 211 0.35 -29.50 2.45
N VAL A 212 0.85 -28.61 3.30
CA VAL A 212 1.65 -29.01 4.46
C VAL A 212 0.74 -29.70 5.49
N GLU A 213 -0.46 -29.18 5.73
CA GLU A 213 -1.44 -29.79 6.63
C GLU A 213 -1.86 -31.18 6.15
N GLU A 214 -2.09 -31.37 4.84
CA GLU A 214 -2.35 -32.68 4.24
C GLU A 214 -1.18 -33.65 4.46
N LEU A 215 0.06 -33.21 4.21
CA LEU A 215 1.25 -34.04 4.41
C LEU A 215 1.48 -34.38 5.89
N GLU A 216 1.12 -33.49 6.82
CA GLU A 216 1.19 -33.76 8.26
C GLU A 216 0.19 -34.84 8.68
N LEU A 217 -1.03 -34.83 8.12
CA LEU A 217 -2.03 -35.87 8.32
C LEU A 217 -1.55 -37.22 7.75
N ASP A 218 -1.04 -37.23 6.51
CA ASP A 218 -0.47 -38.43 5.88
C ASP A 218 0.67 -39.02 6.73
N LEU A 219 1.56 -38.18 7.25
CA LEU A 219 2.64 -38.61 8.14
C LEU A 219 2.12 -39.18 9.46
N ALA A 220 1.03 -38.64 10.01
CA ALA A 220 0.40 -39.18 11.21
C ALA A 220 -0.19 -40.57 10.97
N ASP A 221 -0.87 -40.77 9.83
CA ASP A 221 -1.44 -42.05 9.44
C ASP A 221 -0.36 -43.10 9.17
N LEU A 222 0.72 -42.74 8.47
CA LEU A 222 1.87 -43.63 8.26
C LEU A 222 2.53 -44.04 9.58
N LYS A 223 2.69 -43.10 10.53
CA LYS A 223 3.22 -43.40 11.87
C LYS A 223 2.30 -44.37 12.63
N LYS A 224 0.99 -44.23 12.49
CA LYS A 224 0.01 -45.13 13.12
C LYS A 224 0.08 -46.53 12.51
N LEU A 225 0.07 -46.65 11.18
CA LEU A 225 0.20 -47.92 10.46
C LEU A 225 1.50 -48.65 10.84
N LEU A 226 2.62 -47.93 10.93
CA LEU A 226 3.88 -48.51 11.35
C LEU A 226 3.83 -49.05 12.79
N LYS A 227 3.23 -48.30 13.72
CA LYS A 227 3.02 -48.78 15.10
C LYS A 227 2.15 -50.04 15.13
N ASP A 228 1.04 -50.05 14.41
CA ASP A 228 0.12 -51.20 14.36
C ASP A 228 0.80 -52.44 13.78
N GLN A 229 1.64 -52.27 12.74
CA GLN A 229 2.45 -53.35 12.17
C GLN A 229 3.50 -53.88 13.16
N VAL A 230 4.17 -52.99 13.90
CA VAL A 230 5.14 -53.37 14.94
C VAL A 230 4.46 -54.11 16.09
N ILE A 231 3.27 -53.68 16.53
CA ILE A 231 2.50 -54.36 17.58
C ILE A 231 2.03 -55.74 17.11
N THR A 232 1.49 -55.83 15.90
CA THR A 232 1.00 -57.08 15.30
C THR A 232 2.13 -58.09 15.13
N SER A 233 3.29 -57.64 14.63
CA SER A 233 4.47 -58.51 14.56
C SER A 233 4.90 -58.96 15.96
N MET A 234 5.01 -58.08 16.96
CA MET A 234 5.35 -58.51 18.33
C MET A 234 4.38 -59.52 18.95
N LEU A 235 3.08 -59.44 18.64
CA LEU A 235 2.07 -60.41 19.09
C LEU A 235 2.25 -61.77 18.41
N ASN A 236 2.47 -61.78 17.09
CA ASN A 236 2.71 -63.02 16.34
C ASN A 236 3.97 -63.76 16.78
N TRP A 237 4.98 -63.06 17.32
CA TRP A 237 6.20 -63.67 17.86
C TRP A 237 6.04 -64.26 19.27
N LYS A 238 4.94 -63.95 19.98
CA LYS A 238 4.67 -64.45 21.34
C LYS A 238 3.78 -65.69 21.37
N GLN A 239 3.12 -66.04 20.26
CA GLN A 239 2.34 -67.27 20.10
C GLN A 239 3.24 -68.41 19.63
#